data_AF-A0A6I2SSV0-F1
#
_entry.id   AF-A0A6I2SSV0-F1
#
_cell.length_a   1.000
_cell.length_b   1.000
_cell.length_c   1.000
_cell.angle_alpha   90.00
_cell.angle_beta   90.00
_cell.angle_gamma   90.00
#
_symmetry.space_group_name_H-M   'P 1'
#
loop_
_entity.id
_entity.type
_entity.pdbx_description
1 polymer ?
#
loop_
_entity_poly.entity_id
_entity_poly.type
_entity_poly.pdbx_seq_one_letter_code
_entity_poly.pdbx_strand_id
1 'polypeptide(L)'
;MTGFRFVIVCLIALALNGCSISHPIKRVDQSESALKDAVYTGNIEKLVDAAELESYPLSEQYRVYELNWNIFAIGGLGRARDGATERMIQFCKDKNLEPKPLIEQTSVPAYMAGNYPFIEITFICINKSKQANKVKINDDSYEKLLELKALSDSNAITKEEYDKEKSKILNQ
;
A
#
# COMPACT_ATOMS: atom_id res chain seq x y z
N MET A 1 -29.92 -20.69 44.58
CA MET A 1 -29.48 -20.90 43.17
C MET A 1 -29.62 -19.65 42.27
N THR A 2 -29.94 -18.48 42.82
CA THR A 2 -30.11 -17.22 42.06
C THR A 2 -28.82 -16.39 41.98
N GLY A 3 -27.97 -16.40 43.01
CA GLY A 3 -26.70 -15.64 43.02
C GLY A 3 -25.66 -16.13 42.01
N PHE A 4 -25.52 -17.44 41.82
CA PHE A 4 -24.55 -18.03 40.89
C PHE A 4 -24.85 -17.68 39.42
N ARG A 5 -26.15 -17.55 39.07
CA ARG A 5 -26.59 -17.14 37.72
C ARG A 5 -26.26 -15.68 37.43
N PHE A 6 -26.34 -14.80 38.43
CA PHE A 6 -26.00 -13.38 38.27
C PHE A 6 -24.49 -13.16 38.04
N VAL A 7 -23.64 -13.94 38.73
CA VAL A 7 -22.18 -13.87 38.56
C VAL A 7 -21.74 -14.29 37.16
N ILE A 8 -22.36 -15.34 36.60
CA ILE A 8 -22.07 -15.79 35.23
C ILE A 8 -22.47 -14.73 34.20
N VAL A 9 -23.62 -14.08 34.37
CA VAL A 9 -24.08 -13.02 33.45
C VAL A 9 -23.14 -11.81 33.48
N CYS A 10 -22.65 -11.40 34.66
CA CYS A 10 -21.67 -10.31 34.77
C CYS A 10 -20.31 -10.66 34.14
N LEU A 11 -19.85 -11.91 34.26
CA LEU A 11 -18.59 -12.36 33.64
C LEU A 11 -18.68 -12.39 32.10
N ILE A 12 -19.84 -12.75 31.54
CA ILE A 12 -20.06 -12.74 30.07
C ILE A 12 -20.12 -11.30 29.54
N ALA A 13 -20.74 -10.37 30.28
CA ALA A 13 -20.83 -8.96 29.89
C ALA A 13 -19.45 -8.25 29.87
N LEU A 14 -18.53 -8.65 30.74
CA LEU A 14 -17.16 -8.12 30.77
C LEU A 14 -16.28 -8.65 29.61
N ALA A 15 -16.62 -9.81 29.03
CA ALA A 15 -15.87 -10.41 27.94
C ALA A 15 -16.18 -9.80 26.55
N LEU A 16 -17.21 -8.95 26.42
CA LEU A 16 -17.67 -8.40 25.15
C LEU A 16 -17.15 -7.00 24.82
N ASN A 17 -16.34 -6.39 25.69
CA ASN A 17 -15.75 -5.05 25.45
C ASN A 17 -14.32 -5.15 24.94
N GLY A 18 -14.13 -5.80 23.79
CA GLY A 18 -12.89 -5.71 23.02
C GLY A 18 -12.96 -4.54 22.04
N CYS A 19 -12.55 -3.34 22.45
CA CYS A 19 -12.34 -2.25 21.51
C CYS A 19 -11.12 -2.57 20.63
N SER A 20 -11.35 -3.08 19.43
CA SER A 20 -10.32 -3.12 18.39
C SER A 20 -10.04 -1.68 17.95
N ILE A 21 -8.95 -1.09 18.44
CA ILE A 21 -8.53 0.26 18.04
C ILE A 21 -7.74 0.10 16.74
N SER A 22 -8.39 0.31 15.60
CA SER A 22 -7.71 0.49 14.31
C SER A 22 -7.41 1.97 14.09
N HIS A 23 -6.24 2.27 13.52
CA HIS A 23 -5.87 3.65 13.19
C HIS A 23 -6.76 4.13 12.04
N PRO A 24 -7.43 5.30 12.10
CA PRO A 24 -8.30 5.73 11.02
C PRO A 24 -7.50 6.00 9.74
N ILE A 25 -8.12 5.74 8.58
CA ILE A 25 -7.59 6.18 7.29
C ILE A 25 -7.71 7.70 7.24
N LYS A 26 -6.62 8.38 6.92
CA LYS A 26 -6.54 9.84 6.88
C LYS A 26 -6.07 10.33 5.52
N ARG A 27 -6.48 11.53 5.12
CA ARG A 27 -5.93 12.18 3.94
C ARG A 27 -4.51 12.66 4.20
N VAL A 28 -3.65 12.55 3.19
CA VAL A 28 -2.22 12.87 3.30
C VAL A 28 -1.98 14.34 3.60
N ASP A 29 -2.79 15.24 3.04
CA ASP A 29 -2.72 16.69 3.30
C ASP A 29 -3.23 17.10 4.70
N GLN A 30 -3.92 16.20 5.40
CA GLN A 30 -4.51 16.45 6.73
C GLN A 30 -3.87 15.63 7.83
N SER A 31 -2.85 14.83 7.52
CA SER A 31 -2.19 14.02 8.52
C SER A 31 -0.72 13.78 8.21
N GLU A 32 0.05 13.66 9.28
CA GLU A 32 1.42 13.20 9.20
C GLU A 32 1.47 11.68 9.16
N SER A 33 2.58 11.15 8.65
CA SER A 33 2.85 9.72 8.71
C SER A 33 2.92 9.27 10.16
N ALA A 34 2.40 8.08 10.46
CA ALA A 34 2.58 7.45 11.77
C ALA A 34 4.07 7.16 12.09
N LEU A 35 4.93 7.28 11.08
CA LEU A 35 6.35 6.97 11.13
C LEU A 35 7.25 8.21 11.14
N LYS A 36 6.68 9.42 11.15
CA LYS A 36 7.46 10.67 11.09
C LYS A 36 8.51 10.78 12.19
N ASP A 37 8.14 10.42 13.43
CA ASP A 37 9.00 10.46 14.61
C ASP A 37 9.41 9.06 15.08
N ALA A 38 9.23 8.03 14.22
CA ALA A 38 9.60 6.68 14.57
C ALA A 38 11.12 6.53 14.59
N VAL A 39 11.64 5.90 15.65
CA VAL A 39 13.07 5.53 15.76
C VAL A 39 13.51 4.68 14.57
N TYR A 40 12.59 3.86 14.04
CA TYR A 40 12.78 3.05 12.84
C TYR A 40 11.79 3.50 11.77
N THR A 41 12.27 4.23 10.76
CA THR A 41 11.44 4.78 9.69
C THR A 41 11.07 3.75 8.63
N GLY A 42 11.70 2.58 8.61
CA GLY A 42 11.36 1.53 7.65
C GLY A 42 11.92 1.74 6.23
N ASN A 43 11.63 0.80 5.33
CA ASN A 43 11.89 0.89 3.90
C ASN A 43 10.71 1.54 3.18
N ILE A 44 11.00 2.45 2.24
CA ILE A 44 10.00 3.08 1.37
C ILE A 44 10.10 2.45 -0.01
N GLU A 45 8.99 1.90 -0.49
CA GLU A 45 8.82 1.36 -1.83
C GLU A 45 7.80 2.21 -2.59
N LYS A 46 8.19 2.75 -3.74
CA LYS A 46 7.29 3.46 -4.65
C LYS A 46 6.70 2.44 -5.62
N LEU A 47 5.38 2.27 -5.60
CA LEU A 47 4.66 1.30 -6.42
C LEU A 47 4.24 1.85 -7.79
N VAL A 48 4.38 3.16 -7.97
CA VAL A 48 4.17 3.89 -9.22
C VAL A 48 5.42 4.70 -9.56
N ASP A 49 5.59 5.07 -10.82
CA ASP A 49 6.67 5.97 -11.22
C ASP A 49 6.45 7.40 -10.68
N ALA A 50 7.49 8.22 -10.76
CA ALA A 50 7.46 9.58 -10.22
C ALA A 50 6.43 10.48 -10.93
N ALA A 51 6.27 10.33 -12.25
CA ALA A 51 5.35 11.16 -13.02
C ALA A 51 3.89 10.83 -12.67
N GLU A 52 3.59 9.55 -12.50
CA GLU A 52 2.29 9.10 -12.02
C GLU A 52 2.03 9.56 -10.58
N LEU A 53 3.01 9.44 -9.69
CA LEU A 53 2.87 9.91 -8.30
C LEU A 53 2.54 11.41 -8.23
N GLU A 54 3.23 12.23 -9.03
CA GLU A 54 3.02 13.68 -9.13
C GLU A 54 1.68 14.05 -9.78
N SER A 55 1.08 13.14 -10.56
CA SER A 55 -0.23 13.36 -11.19
C SER A 55 -1.39 13.40 -10.19
N TYR A 56 -1.20 12.87 -8.98
CA TYR A 56 -2.21 12.84 -7.93
C TYR A 56 -1.90 13.86 -6.82
N PRO A 57 -2.73 14.89 -6.62
CA PRO A 57 -2.50 15.86 -5.57
C PRO A 57 -2.61 15.19 -4.19
N LEU A 58 -1.83 15.66 -3.21
CA LEU A 58 -1.85 15.12 -1.84
C LEU A 58 -3.24 15.12 -1.19
N SER A 59 -4.12 16.02 -1.65
CA SER A 59 -5.51 16.11 -1.23
C SER A 59 -6.36 14.90 -1.63
N GLU A 60 -5.96 14.15 -2.65
CA GLU A 60 -6.66 12.95 -3.11
C GLU A 60 -6.02 11.67 -2.58
N GLN A 61 -4.83 11.78 -1.97
CA GLN A 61 -4.11 10.67 -1.39
C GLN A 61 -4.57 10.40 0.05
N TYR A 62 -4.67 9.13 0.38
CA TYR A 62 -5.01 8.62 1.70
C TYR A 62 -3.85 7.79 2.22
N ARG A 63 -3.68 7.75 3.54
CA ARG A 63 -2.76 6.84 4.22
C ARG A 63 -3.52 5.89 5.13
N VAL A 64 -3.16 4.61 5.06
CA VAL A 64 -3.58 3.58 6.01
C VAL A 64 -2.34 3.07 6.73
N TYR A 65 -2.41 3.06 8.06
CA TYR A 65 -1.36 2.52 8.92
C TYR A 65 -1.88 1.29 9.67
N GLU A 66 -1.05 0.26 9.74
CA GLU A 66 -1.33 -0.97 10.47
C GLU A 66 -0.06 -1.47 11.16
N LEU A 67 -0.20 -1.94 12.40
CA LEU A 67 0.90 -2.50 13.19
C LEU A 67 0.52 -3.87 13.72
N ASN A 68 1.43 -4.83 13.57
CA ASN A 68 1.28 -6.16 14.14
C ASN A 68 1.82 -6.17 15.58
N TRP A 69 0.94 -5.91 16.55
CA TRP A 69 1.26 -5.88 17.99
C TRP A 69 1.64 -7.26 18.58
N ASN A 70 1.68 -8.31 17.77
CA ASN A 70 2.03 -9.64 18.26
C ASN A 70 3.50 -9.65 18.75
N ILE A 71 3.68 -9.84 20.05
CA ILE A 71 4.99 -9.88 20.73
C ILE A 71 5.91 -11.03 20.27
N PHE A 72 5.34 -12.06 19.64
CA PHE A 72 6.08 -13.16 19.02
C PHE A 72 6.30 -12.95 17.52
N ALA A 73 5.87 -11.80 16.98
CA ALA A 73 5.88 -11.47 15.55
C ALA A 73 5.29 -12.58 14.65
N ILE A 74 4.37 -13.41 15.17
CA ILE A 74 3.78 -14.49 14.39
C ILE A 74 2.98 -13.88 13.24
N GLY A 75 3.35 -14.23 12.01
CA GLY A 75 2.81 -13.64 10.78
C GLY A 75 3.50 -12.35 10.31
N GLY A 76 4.41 -11.78 11.11
CA GLY A 76 5.35 -10.72 10.72
C GLY A 76 4.70 -9.51 10.05
N LEU A 77 5.44 -8.93 9.08
CA LEU A 77 4.97 -7.84 8.21
C LEU A 77 3.77 -8.25 7.35
N GLY A 78 3.65 -9.54 6.99
CA GLY A 78 2.56 -10.06 6.17
C GLY A 78 1.18 -9.75 6.76
N ARG A 79 0.98 -10.02 8.06
CA ARG A 79 -0.29 -9.70 8.74
C ARG A 79 -0.61 -8.21 8.76
N ALA A 80 0.39 -7.35 8.97
CA ALA A 80 0.18 -5.91 8.94
C ALA A 80 -0.21 -5.45 7.53
N ARG A 81 0.47 -5.99 6.50
CA ARG A 81 0.14 -5.73 5.09
C ARG A 81 -1.27 -6.19 4.73
N ASP A 82 -1.67 -7.39 5.13
CA ASP A 82 -3.00 -7.92 4.85
C ASP A 82 -4.09 -7.02 5.47
N GLY A 83 -3.93 -6.62 6.74
CA GLY A 83 -4.86 -5.72 7.42
C GLY A 83 -4.95 -4.33 6.79
N ALA A 84 -3.80 -3.72 6.46
CA ALA A 84 -3.78 -2.43 5.77
C ALA A 84 -4.44 -2.51 4.37
N THR A 85 -4.15 -3.57 3.63
CA THR A 85 -4.67 -3.81 2.27
C THR A 85 -6.18 -4.02 2.29
N GLU A 86 -6.70 -4.85 3.20
CA GLU A 86 -8.14 -5.08 3.35
C GLU A 86 -8.88 -3.77 3.66
N ARG A 87 -8.34 -2.97 4.58
CA ARG A 87 -8.92 -1.67 4.95
C ARG A 87 -8.88 -0.66 3.80
N MET A 88 -7.78 -0.60 3.06
CA MET A 88 -7.65 0.22 1.85
C MET A 88 -8.70 -0.16 0.80
N ILE A 89 -8.83 -1.46 0.51
CA ILE A 89 -9.81 -2.00 -0.44
C ILE A 89 -11.21 -1.61 0.00
N GLN A 90 -11.57 -1.88 1.26
CA GLN A 90 -12.90 -1.58 1.76
C GLN A 90 -13.21 -0.08 1.70
N PHE A 91 -12.25 0.77 2.06
CA PHE A 91 -12.42 2.23 2.02
C PHE A 91 -12.71 2.78 0.62
N CYS A 92 -12.03 2.27 -0.41
CA CYS A 92 -12.31 2.67 -1.79
C CYS A 92 -13.61 2.03 -2.30
N LYS A 93 -13.89 0.79 -1.92
CA LYS A 93 -15.13 0.07 -2.28
C LYS A 93 -16.37 0.78 -1.73
N ASP A 94 -16.33 1.31 -0.51
CA ASP A 94 -17.41 2.11 0.08
C ASP A 94 -17.72 3.38 -0.73
N LYS A 95 -16.77 3.82 -1.57
CA LYS A 95 -16.93 4.95 -2.51
C LYS A 95 -17.26 4.50 -3.93
N ASN A 96 -17.46 3.20 -4.16
CA ASN A 96 -17.61 2.58 -5.49
C ASN A 96 -16.39 2.79 -6.41
N LEU A 97 -15.20 2.83 -5.83
CA LEU A 97 -13.92 3.04 -6.52
C LEU A 97 -12.99 1.85 -6.27
N GLU A 98 -11.94 1.73 -7.08
CA GLU A 98 -10.86 0.76 -6.88
C GLU A 98 -9.66 1.43 -6.19
N PRO A 99 -8.99 0.72 -5.27
CA PRO A 99 -7.77 1.23 -4.66
C PRO A 99 -6.62 1.18 -5.67
N LYS A 100 -5.78 2.22 -5.64
CA LYS A 100 -4.47 2.21 -6.29
C LYS A 100 -3.41 2.59 -5.26
N PRO A 101 -2.60 1.62 -4.78
CA PRO A 101 -1.51 1.92 -3.88
C PRO A 101 -0.40 2.65 -4.63
N LEU A 102 0.18 3.66 -3.99
CA LEU A 102 1.19 4.55 -4.57
C LEU A 102 2.56 4.35 -3.91
N ILE A 103 2.58 4.24 -2.58
CA ILE A 103 3.79 4.11 -1.77
C ILE A 103 3.50 3.13 -0.63
N GLU A 104 4.41 2.18 -0.41
CA GLU A 104 4.45 1.37 0.80
C GLU A 104 5.65 1.78 1.65
N GLN A 105 5.42 1.99 2.95
CA GLN A 105 6.47 2.18 3.93
C GLN A 105 6.38 1.06 4.96
N THR A 106 7.42 0.25 5.09
CA THR A 106 7.39 -1.00 5.88
C THR A 106 8.53 -1.05 6.88
N SER A 107 8.32 -1.64 8.05
CA SER A 107 9.39 -1.89 9.02
C SER A 107 10.51 -2.75 8.44
N VAL A 108 11.76 -2.48 8.82
CA VAL A 108 12.91 -3.34 8.49
C VAL A 108 13.13 -4.36 9.62
N PRO A 109 13.46 -5.63 9.33
CA PRO A 109 13.96 -6.57 10.33
C PRO A 109 15.19 -5.98 11.05
N ALA A 110 15.45 -6.16 12.36
CA ALA A 110 15.11 -7.24 13.26
C ALA A 110 13.94 -6.90 14.21
N TYR A 111 12.85 -7.69 14.12
CA TYR A 111 11.66 -7.53 14.93
C TYR A 111 11.88 -8.05 16.35
N MET A 112 12.53 -7.25 17.20
CA MET A 112 12.75 -7.52 18.63
C MET A 112 12.09 -6.44 19.48
N ALA A 113 11.86 -6.73 20.77
CA ALA A 113 11.15 -5.90 21.75
C ALA A 113 11.21 -4.38 21.48
N GLY A 114 10.13 -3.82 20.93
CA GLY A 114 10.00 -2.40 20.59
C GLY A 114 9.97 -2.09 19.07
N ASN A 115 10.46 -2.98 18.21
CA ASN A 115 10.38 -2.88 16.75
C ASN A 115 9.35 -3.85 16.18
N TYR A 116 8.06 -3.52 16.33
CA TYR A 116 6.96 -4.34 15.82
C TYR A 116 6.82 -4.17 14.30
N PRO A 117 6.46 -5.25 13.55
CA PRO A 117 6.21 -5.12 12.14
C PRO A 117 5.07 -4.14 11.84
N PHE A 118 5.32 -3.16 10.98
CA PHE A 118 4.34 -2.16 10.60
C PHE A 118 4.35 -1.91 9.10
N ILE A 119 3.24 -1.35 8.62
CA ILE A 119 3.12 -0.83 7.27
C ILE A 119 2.29 0.47 7.28
N GLU A 120 2.73 1.43 6.48
CA GLU A 120 1.90 2.55 6.02
C GLU A 120 1.77 2.47 4.50
N ILE A 121 0.54 2.41 3.99
CA ILE A 121 0.26 2.44 2.55
C ILE A 121 -0.35 3.80 2.23
N THR A 122 0.29 4.54 1.32
CA THR A 122 -0.32 5.72 0.68
C THR A 122 -1.00 5.28 -0.61
N PHE A 123 -2.26 5.64 -0.79
CA PHE A 123 -3.09 5.17 -1.89
C PHE A 123 -4.12 6.22 -2.32
N ILE A 124 -4.72 6.00 -3.47
CA ILE A 124 -5.86 6.78 -3.98
C ILE A 124 -7.01 5.83 -4.32
N CYS A 125 -8.22 6.38 -4.42
CA CYS A 125 -9.37 5.65 -4.95
C CYS A 125 -9.68 6.17 -6.36
N ILE A 126 -9.62 5.30 -7.35
CA ILE A 126 -9.81 5.64 -8.76
C ILE A 126 -10.97 4.87 -9.37
N ASN A 127 -11.58 5.45 -10.40
CA ASN A 127 -12.57 4.75 -11.20
C ASN A 127 -11.91 3.58 -11.93
N LYS A 128 -12.63 2.46 -12.05
CA LYS A 128 -12.22 1.26 -12.81
C LYS A 128 -11.70 1.57 -14.22
N SER A 129 -12.23 2.62 -14.87
CA SER A 129 -11.80 3.05 -16.19
C SER A 129 -10.42 3.74 -16.23
N LYS A 130 -9.96 4.34 -15.13
CA LYS A 130 -8.64 5.02 -15.06
C LYS A 130 -7.47 4.06 -14.83
N GLN A 131 -7.73 2.82 -14.40
CA GLN A 131 -6.71 1.77 -14.29
C GLN A 131 -6.32 1.19 -15.66
N ALA A 132 -7.11 1.46 -16.71
CA ALA A 132 -6.99 0.87 -18.04
C ALA A 132 -5.94 1.52 -18.97
N ASN A 133 -5.08 2.41 -18.45
CA ASN A 133 -3.87 2.85 -19.18
C ASN A 133 -2.64 2.00 -18.83
N LYS A 134 -2.81 0.76 -18.35
CA LYS A 134 -1.77 -0.26 -18.55
C LYS A 134 -1.95 -0.76 -19.98
N VAL A 135 -1.09 -0.28 -20.88
CA VAL A 135 -0.86 -0.91 -22.19
C VAL A 135 -0.76 -2.40 -21.94
N LYS A 136 -1.66 -3.20 -22.54
CA LYS A 136 -1.53 -4.65 -22.54
C LYS A 136 -0.33 -4.98 -23.44
N ILE A 137 0.86 -4.99 -22.85
CA ILE A 137 2.07 -5.44 -23.54
C ILE A 137 1.91 -6.94 -23.73
N ASN A 138 1.75 -7.36 -24.98
CA ASN A 138 1.83 -8.77 -25.35
C ASN A 138 3.32 -9.23 -25.31
N ASP A 139 3.57 -10.53 -25.28
CA ASP A 139 4.93 -11.07 -25.13
C ASP A 139 5.90 -10.57 -26.23
N ASP A 140 5.41 -10.36 -27.46
CA ASP A 140 6.18 -9.83 -28.60
C ASP A 140 6.58 -8.35 -28.40
N SER A 141 5.69 -7.52 -27.85
CA SER A 141 6.00 -6.13 -27.48
C SER A 141 6.97 -6.06 -26.29
N TYR A 142 6.96 -7.05 -25.40
CA TYR A 142 7.88 -7.11 -24.27
C TYR A 142 9.32 -7.42 -24.72
N GLU A 143 9.52 -8.40 -25.59
CA GLU A 143 10.83 -8.72 -26.17
C GLU A 143 11.43 -7.52 -26.91
N LYS A 144 10.63 -6.82 -27.72
CA LYS A 144 11.05 -5.60 -28.44
C LYS A 144 11.47 -4.47 -27.51
N LEU A 145 10.83 -4.32 -26.34
CA LEU A 145 11.20 -3.30 -25.35
C LEU A 145 12.53 -3.63 -24.65
N LEU A 146 12.84 -4.91 -24.45
CA LEU A 146 14.12 -5.35 -23.90
C LEU A 146 15.28 -5.08 -24.88
N GLU A 147 15.08 -5.41 -26.16
CA GLU A 147 16.06 -5.12 -27.21
C GLU A 147 16.29 -3.61 -27.36
N LEU A 148 15.20 -2.83 -27.38
CA LEU A 148 15.28 -1.37 -27.47
C LEU A 148 16.03 -0.77 -26.28
N LYS A 149 15.84 -1.32 -25.07
CA LYS A 149 16.59 -0.90 -23.88
C LYS A 149 18.08 -1.23 -24.00
N ALA A 150 18.43 -2.42 -24.51
CA ALA A 150 19.82 -2.81 -24.73
C ALA A 150 20.54 -1.88 -25.74
N LEU A 151 19.84 -1.46 -26.79
CA LEU A 151 20.36 -0.49 -27.77
C LEU A 151 20.60 0.89 -27.14
N SER A 152 19.70 1.35 -26.26
CA SER A 152 19.90 2.61 -25.54
C SER A 152 21.03 2.54 -24.51
N ASP A 153 21.11 1.43 -23.75
CA ASP A 153 22.13 1.25 -22.70
C ASP A 153 23.54 1.09 -23.31
N SER A 154 23.63 0.62 -24.56
CA SER A 154 24.88 0.58 -25.34
C SER A 154 25.23 1.89 -26.05
N ASN A 155 24.43 2.95 -25.89
CA ASN A 155 24.52 4.21 -26.65
C ASN A 155 24.51 4.02 -28.18
N ALA A 156 23.94 2.90 -28.66
CA ALA A 156 23.80 2.64 -30.09
C ALA A 156 22.69 3.49 -30.73
N ILE A 157 21.75 3.96 -29.92
CA ILE A 157 20.69 4.90 -30.29
C ILE A 157 20.66 6.10 -29.35
N THR A 158 20.17 7.23 -29.84
CA THR A 158 19.94 8.43 -29.06
C THR A 158 18.71 8.30 -28.17
N LYS A 159 18.59 9.20 -27.18
CA LYS A 159 17.42 9.26 -26.31
C LYS A 159 16.15 9.58 -27.11
N GLU A 160 16.24 10.47 -28.10
CA GLU A 160 15.09 10.79 -28.96
C GLU A 160 14.61 9.57 -29.77
N GLU A 161 15.55 8.75 -30.27
CA GLU A 161 15.24 7.52 -30.99
C GLU A 161 14.63 6.46 -30.08
N TYR A 162 15.16 6.30 -28.88
CA TYR A 162 14.60 5.40 -27.86
C TYR A 162 13.15 5.74 -27.51
N ASP A 163 12.86 7.02 -27.21
CA ASP A 163 11.52 7.46 -26.83
C ASP A 163 10.53 7.32 -27.99
N LYS A 164 10.97 7.58 -29.22
CA LYS A 164 10.17 7.40 -30.43
C LYS A 164 9.81 5.93 -30.68
N GLU A 165 10.76 5.02 -30.61
CA GLU A 165 10.49 3.58 -30.85
C GLU A 165 9.71 2.95 -29.69
N LYS A 166 9.99 3.36 -28.44
CA LYS A 166 9.23 2.92 -27.26
C LYS A 166 7.75 3.27 -27.39
N SER A 167 7.45 4.49 -27.85
CA SER A 167 6.06 4.91 -28.06
C SER A 167 5.34 4.12 -29.15
N LYS A 168 6.04 3.65 -30.18
CA LYS A 168 5.43 2.79 -31.22
C LYS A 168 5.11 1.41 -30.67
N ILE A 169 6.03 0.79 -29.94
CA ILE A 169 5.86 -0.56 -29.38
C ILE A 169 4.72 -0.59 -28.35
N LEU A 170 4.54 0.50 -27.59
CA LEU A 170 3.47 0.63 -26.58
C LEU A 170 2.09 1.00 -27.16
N ASN A 171 2.01 1.40 -28.43
CA ASN A 171 0.75 1.78 -29.09
C ASN A 171 0.30 0.77 -30.17
N GLN A 172 0.95 -0.39 -30.25
CA GLN A 172 0.52 -1.55 -31.04
C GLN A 172 -0.45 -2.43 -30.23
#